data_AF-A0A7J3MX33-F1
#
_entry.id   AF-A0A7J3MX33-F1
#
_cell.length_a   1.000
_cell.length_b   1.000
_cell.length_c   1.000
_cell.angle_alpha   90.00
_cell.angle_beta   90.00
_cell.angle_gamma   90.00
#
_symmetry.space_group_name_H-M   'P 1'
#
loop_
_entity.id
_entity.type
_entity.pdbx_description
1 polymer ?
#
loop_
_entity_poly.entity_id
_entity_poly.type
_entity_poly.pdbx_seq_one_letter_code
_entity_poly.pdbx_strand_id
1 'polypeptide(L)'
;MRSNVVKKGIERAPHRSLFKALGLTDEEIEKPLIGIANSWNEVIPGHKHLNQIAEAVKIGVRLAGGTPLEFNTIGICDGIAMGHEGMKYSLPSRELIADSIEVMAKAYQ
;
A
#
# COMPACT_ATOMS: atom_id res chain seq x y z
N MET A 1 13.02 4.08 14.02
CA MET A 1 11.91 3.99 13.04
C MET A 1 12.24 2.91 12.02
N ARG A 2 11.27 2.08 11.61
CA ARG A 2 11.52 0.94 10.71
C ARG A 2 12.16 1.42 9.40
N SER A 3 11.49 2.34 8.69
CA SER A 3 11.86 2.93 7.38
C SER A 3 13.32 3.36 7.21
N ASN A 4 14.08 3.53 8.29
CA ASN A 4 15.50 3.90 8.22
C ASN A 4 16.37 2.76 7.66
N VAL A 5 15.93 1.50 7.75
CA VAL A 5 16.71 0.34 7.31
C VAL A 5 16.97 0.39 5.80
N VAL A 6 16.00 0.82 4.99
CA VAL A 6 16.17 1.03 3.54
C VAL A 6 16.67 2.41 3.13
N LYS A 7 16.79 3.38 4.06
CA LYS A 7 17.09 4.77 3.71
C LYS A 7 18.44 5.28 4.18
N LYS A 8 18.87 4.91 5.39
CA LYS A 8 20.05 5.47 6.04
C LYS A 8 21.28 4.61 5.78
N GLY A 9 22.46 5.24 5.77
CA GLY A 9 23.72 4.58 5.48
C GLY A 9 24.16 4.75 4.03
N ILE A 10 25.47 4.62 3.81
CA ILE A 10 26.07 4.75 2.48
C ILE A 10 25.68 3.56 1.59
N GLU A 11 25.53 2.38 2.20
CA GLU A 11 25.12 1.14 1.56
C GLU A 11 23.70 1.19 1.00
N ARG A 12 22.87 2.15 1.48
CA ARG A 12 21.50 2.36 1.00
C ARG A 12 21.40 3.39 -0.14
N ALA A 13 22.52 3.85 -0.68
CA ALA A 13 22.53 4.73 -1.85
C ALA A 13 21.73 4.15 -3.05
N PRO A 14 21.82 2.85 -3.40
CA PRO A 14 21.01 2.27 -4.48
C PRO A 14 19.51 2.24 -4.16
N HIS A 15 19.13 2.11 -2.88
CA HIS A 15 17.72 2.13 -2.51
C HIS A 15 17.15 3.55 -2.66
N ARG A 16 17.92 4.57 -2.24
CA ARG A 16 17.53 5.98 -2.42
C ARG A 16 17.41 6.38 -3.88
N SER A 17 18.21 5.81 -4.79
CA SER A 17 18.04 6.08 -6.23
C SER A 17 16.71 5.54 -6.78
N LEU A 18 16.26 4.37 -6.31
CA LEU A 18 14.95 3.83 -6.64
C LEU A 18 13.80 4.67 -6.07
N PHE A 19 13.94 5.15 -4.83
CA PHE A 19 12.97 6.10 -4.25
C PHE A 19 12.91 7.42 -5.04
N LYS A 20 14.05 7.94 -5.49
CA LYS A 20 14.09 9.12 -6.37
C LYS A 20 13.45 8.86 -7.73
N ALA A 21 13.56 7.64 -8.27
CA ALA A 21 12.88 7.25 -9.51
C ALA A 21 11.35 7.23 -9.37
N LEU A 22 10.82 7.07 -8.14
CA LEU A 22 9.39 7.25 -7.84
C LEU A 22 8.98 8.73 -7.74
N GLY A 23 9.92 9.66 -7.89
CA GLY A 23 9.69 11.10 -7.77
C GLY A 23 9.88 11.67 -6.35
N LEU A 24 10.37 10.87 -5.39
CA LEU A 24 10.62 11.38 -4.05
C LEU A 24 11.86 12.28 -3.99
N THR A 25 11.71 13.40 -3.29
CA THR A 25 12.81 14.30 -2.94
C THR A 25 13.67 13.74 -1.80
N ASP A 26 14.87 14.29 -1.60
CA ASP A 26 15.70 13.91 -0.44
C ASP A 26 15.00 14.22 0.89
N GLU A 27 14.26 15.32 0.96
CA GLU A 27 13.49 15.69 2.16
C GLU A 27 12.39 14.67 2.47
N GLU A 28 11.64 14.22 1.46
CA GLU A 28 10.61 13.20 1.61
C GLU A 28 11.20 11.83 1.94
N ILE A 29 12.38 11.50 1.41
CA ILE A 29 13.08 10.28 1.80
C ILE A 29 13.44 10.37 3.28
N GLU A 30 13.93 11.48 3.82
CA GLU A 30 14.26 11.54 5.26
C GLU A 30 13.05 11.36 6.20
N LYS A 31 11.84 11.76 5.76
CA LYS A 31 10.58 11.63 6.51
C LYS A 31 10.14 10.17 6.75
N PRO A 32 9.28 9.89 7.75
CA PRO A 32 8.69 8.57 7.94
C PRO A 32 7.98 8.08 6.69
N LEU A 33 8.32 6.90 6.18
CA LEU A 33 7.58 6.28 5.08
C LEU A 33 6.31 5.62 5.63
N ILE A 34 5.15 5.95 5.06
CA ILE A 34 3.85 5.43 5.47
C ILE A 34 3.23 4.66 4.31
N GLY A 35 3.14 3.33 4.46
CA GLY A 35 2.45 2.47 3.50
C GLY A 35 0.94 2.64 3.59
N ILE A 36 0.27 2.85 2.46
CA ILE A 36 -1.20 2.93 2.36
C ILE A 36 -1.68 1.73 1.57
N ALA A 37 -2.20 0.72 2.28
CA ALA A 37 -2.77 -0.48 1.69
C ALA A 37 -4.19 -0.18 1.18
N ASN A 38 -4.39 -0.27 -0.14
CA ASN A 38 -5.66 0.04 -0.77
C ASN A 38 -6.23 -1.19 -1.51
N SER A 39 -7.49 -1.56 -1.25
CA SER A 39 -8.18 -2.63 -1.99
C SER A 39 -9.05 -2.10 -3.14
N TRP A 40 -8.82 -0.85 -3.56
CA TRP A 40 -9.49 -0.23 -4.70
C TRP A 40 -9.44 -1.12 -5.94
N ASN A 41 -10.61 -1.31 -6.53
CA ASN A 41 -10.79 -1.93 -7.83
C ASN A 41 -12.15 -1.54 -8.40
N GLU A 42 -12.36 -1.81 -9.68
CA GLU A 42 -13.60 -1.47 -10.40
C GLU A 42 -14.66 -2.57 -10.36
N VAL A 43 -14.33 -3.74 -9.83
CA VAL A 43 -15.20 -4.93 -9.80
C VAL A 43 -16.16 -4.89 -8.61
N ILE A 44 -15.70 -4.40 -7.45
CA ILE A 44 -16.47 -4.34 -6.21
C ILE A 44 -17.07 -2.93 -6.09
N PRO A 45 -18.41 -2.76 -6.16
CA PRO A 45 -19.02 -1.43 -6.07
C PRO A 45 -18.63 -0.68 -4.79
N GLY A 46 -18.51 -1.40 -3.67
CA GLY A 46 -18.06 -0.85 -2.40
C GLY A 46 -16.59 -0.41 -2.36
N HIS A 47 -15.76 -0.79 -3.33
CA HIS A 47 -14.33 -0.44 -3.35
C HIS A 47 -13.99 0.63 -4.39
N LYS A 48 -14.89 0.91 -5.35
CA LYS A 48 -14.64 1.82 -6.46
C LYS A 48 -14.19 3.23 -6.04
N HIS A 49 -14.63 3.69 -4.87
CA HIS A 49 -14.32 5.01 -4.33
C HIS A 49 -13.08 5.06 -3.43
N LEU A 50 -12.45 3.91 -3.15
CA LEU A 50 -11.30 3.85 -2.23
C LEU A 50 -10.06 4.59 -2.77
N ASN A 51 -9.95 4.82 -4.09
CA ASN A 51 -8.91 5.68 -4.66
C ASN A 51 -9.03 7.12 -4.16
N GLN A 52 -10.24 7.67 -4.06
CA GLN A 52 -10.47 9.02 -3.55
C GLN A 52 -10.13 9.11 -2.06
N ILE A 53 -10.48 8.07 -1.29
CA ILE A 53 -10.13 7.97 0.13
C ILE A 53 -8.61 7.87 0.30
N ALA A 54 -7.93 7.05 -0.50
CA ALA A 54 -6.48 6.91 -0.45
C ALA A 54 -5.78 8.24 -0.75
N GLU A 55 -6.27 9.03 -1.73
CA GLU A 55 -5.73 10.37 -1.97
C GLU A 55 -5.92 11.31 -0.77
N ALA A 56 -7.08 11.29 -0.11
CA ALA A 56 -7.31 12.07 1.10
C ALA A 56 -6.36 11.64 2.25
N VAL A 57 -6.13 10.33 2.42
CA VAL A 57 -5.17 9.79 3.40
C VAL A 57 -3.74 10.24 3.05
N LYS A 58 -3.33 10.17 1.78
CA LYS A 58 -2.03 10.64 1.31
C LYS A 58 -1.81 12.12 1.64
N ILE A 59 -2.83 12.97 1.45
CA ILE A 59 -2.78 14.39 1.83
C ILE A 59 -2.56 14.52 3.34
N GLY A 60 -3.35 13.81 4.16
CA GLY A 60 -3.21 13.84 5.62
C GLY A 60 -1.82 13.42 6.11
N VAL A 61 -1.26 12.35 5.53
CA VAL A 61 0.09 11.88 5.85
C VAL A 61 1.14 12.95 5.55
N ARG A 62 1.07 13.61 4.38
CA ARG A 62 2.00 14.68 4.01
C ARG A 62 1.91 15.87 4.97
N LEU A 63 0.69 16.29 5.32
CA LEU A 63 0.45 17.37 6.28
C LEU A 63 0.99 17.05 7.68
N ALA A 64 0.98 15.77 8.07
CA ALA A 64 1.56 15.29 9.32
C ALA A 64 3.08 15.06 9.26
N GLY A 65 3.74 15.38 8.14
CA GLY A 65 5.19 15.24 8.00
C GLY A 65 5.69 13.85 7.61
N GLY A 66 4.81 12.98 7.11
CA GLY A 66 5.18 11.67 6.55
C GLY A 66 5.21 11.66 5.02
N THR A 67 5.81 10.61 4.45
CA THR A 67 5.85 10.36 3.00
C THR A 67 4.96 9.16 2.68
N PRO A 68 3.80 9.36 2.04
CA PRO A 68 2.88 8.26 1.76
C PRO A 68 3.32 7.47 0.51
N LEU A 69 3.28 6.15 0.61
CA LEU A 69 3.48 5.21 -0.49
C LEU A 69 2.30 4.25 -0.55
N GLU A 70 1.46 4.41 -1.56
CA GLU A 70 0.29 3.57 -1.77
C GLU A 70 0.64 2.29 -2.50
N PHE A 71 0.04 1.19 -2.09
CA PHE A 71 0.10 -0.08 -2.78
C PHE A 71 -1.25 -0.79 -2.68
N ASN A 72 -1.50 -1.74 -3.58
CA ASN A 72 -2.78 -2.41 -3.66
C ASN A 72 -2.75 -3.80 -3.05
N THR A 73 -3.89 -4.20 -2.50
CA THR A 73 -4.24 -5.60 -2.21
C THR A 73 -5.53 -5.96 -2.95
N ILE A 74 -5.84 -7.25 -3.02
CA ILE A 74 -7.05 -7.73 -3.70
C ILE A 74 -8.31 -7.49 -2.87
N GLY A 75 -9.46 -7.73 -3.49
CA GLY A 75 -10.72 -7.90 -2.81
C GLY A 75 -11.65 -8.77 -3.67
N ILE A 76 -12.70 -9.33 -3.06
CA ILE A 76 -13.75 -10.08 -3.75
C ILE A 76 -15.11 -9.51 -3.34
N CYS A 77 -16.04 -9.40 -4.30
CA CYS A 77 -17.42 -9.05 -4.00
C CYS A 77 -18.23 -10.33 -3.76
N ASP A 78 -18.56 -10.62 -2.50
CA ASP A 78 -19.40 -11.77 -2.14
C ASP A 78 -20.74 -11.77 -2.88
N GLY A 79 -21.36 -10.60 -3.03
CA GLY A 79 -22.63 -10.46 -3.75
C GLY A 79 -22.56 -10.89 -5.21
N ILE A 80 -21.42 -10.67 -5.88
CA ILE A 80 -21.21 -11.12 -7.27
C ILE A 80 -20.80 -12.59 -7.30
N ALA A 81 -19.96 -13.04 -6.36
CA ALA A 81 -19.45 -14.42 -6.30
C ALA A 81 -20.49 -15.45 -5.85
N MET A 82 -21.60 -15.01 -5.26
CA MET A 82 -22.63 -15.85 -4.69
C MET A 82 -23.29 -16.77 -5.74
N GLY A 83 -23.48 -18.04 -5.38
CA GLY A 83 -24.25 -18.98 -6.22
C GLY A 83 -23.45 -19.68 -7.33
N HIS A 84 -22.14 -19.46 -7.42
CA HIS A 84 -21.27 -20.20 -8.34
C HIS A 84 -19.90 -20.51 -7.71
N GLU A 85 -19.00 -21.12 -8.48
CA GLU A 85 -17.69 -21.57 -8.00
C GLU A 85 -16.82 -20.47 -7.36
N GLY A 86 -17.05 -19.20 -7.73
CA GLY A 86 -16.32 -18.06 -7.21
C GLY A 86 -16.44 -17.91 -5.69
N MET A 87 -17.57 -18.33 -5.10
CA MET A 87 -17.77 -18.22 -3.64
C MET A 87 -16.75 -19.04 -2.84
N LYS A 88 -16.15 -20.08 -3.43
CA LYS A 88 -15.06 -20.85 -2.81
C LYS A 88 -13.80 -20.02 -2.55
N TYR A 89 -13.66 -18.87 -3.21
CA TYR A 89 -12.49 -17.99 -3.11
C TYR A 89 -12.71 -16.78 -2.18
N SER A 90 -13.95 -16.52 -1.73
CA SER A 90 -14.26 -15.39 -0.85
C SER A 90 -13.51 -15.48 0.49
N LEU A 91 -13.73 -16.53 1.29
CA LEU A 91 -13.11 -16.65 2.61
C LEU A 91 -11.56 -16.76 2.55
N PRO A 92 -10.95 -17.56 1.64
CA PRO A 92 -9.50 -17.61 1.52
C PRO A 92 -8.84 -16.27 1.14
N SER A 93 -9.57 -15.36 0.45
CA SER A 93 -9.03 -14.05 0.09
C SER A 93 -8.63 -13.21 1.31
N ARG A 94 -9.22 -13.46 2.48
CA ARG A 94 -8.84 -12.81 3.75
C ARG A 94 -7.37 -13.04 4.08
N GLU A 95 -6.88 -14.27 3.94
CA GLU A 95 -5.48 -14.62 4.23
C GLU A 95 -4.55 -13.96 3.21
N LEU A 96 -4.92 -13.99 1.92
CA LEU A 96 -4.14 -13.33 0.87
C LEU A 96 -4.01 -11.82 1.11
N ILE A 97 -5.07 -11.18 1.58
CA ILE A 97 -5.05 -9.76 1.95
C ILE A 97 -4.07 -9.54 3.11
N ALA A 98 -4.18 -10.32 4.18
CA ALA A 98 -3.29 -10.21 5.33
C ALA A 98 -1.82 -10.43 4.95
N ASP A 99 -1.53 -11.51 4.22
CA ASP A 99 -0.19 -11.87 3.75
C ASP A 99 0.38 -10.78 2.84
N SER A 100 -0.41 -10.26 1.90
CA SER A 100 0.06 -9.21 0.98
C SER A 100 0.46 -7.93 1.71
N ILE A 101 -0.30 -7.53 2.73
CA ILE A 101 -0.01 -6.36 3.55
C ILE A 101 1.24 -6.60 4.40
N GLU A 102 1.37 -7.79 5.00
CA GLU A 102 2.55 -8.14 5.78
C GLU A 102 3.81 -8.14 4.91
N VAL A 103 3.78 -8.80 3.75
CA VAL A 103 4.92 -8.87 2.82
C VAL A 103 5.37 -7.46 2.44
N MET A 104 4.45 -6.57 2.07
CA MET A 104 4.77 -5.18 1.74
C MET A 104 5.35 -4.42 2.94
N ALA A 105 4.75 -4.56 4.14
CA ALA A 105 5.24 -3.87 5.33
C ALA A 105 6.62 -4.37 5.80
N LYS A 106 6.95 -5.65 5.57
CA LYS A 106 8.22 -6.27 5.97
C LYS A 106 9.33 -6.02 4.95
N ALA A 107 9.02 -6.02 3.65
CA ALA A 107 10.02 -5.85 2.59
C ALA A 107 10.59 -4.43 2.52
N TYR A 108 9.81 -3.42 2.88
CA TYR A 108 10.18 -1.99 2.76
C TYR A 108 10.50 -1.32 4.11
N GLN A 109 11.02 -2.08 5.08
CA GLN A 109 11.53 -1.53 6.35
C GLN A 109 12.76 -0.67 6.13
#